data_AF-A0A6J3C197-F1
#
_entry.id   AF-A0A6J3C197-F1
#
_cell.length_a   1.000
_cell.length_b   1.000
_cell.length_c   1.000
_cell.angle_alpha   90.00
_cell.angle_beta   90.00
_cell.angle_gamma   90.00
#
_symmetry.space_group_name_H-M   'P 1'
#
loop_
_entity.id
_entity.type
_entity.pdbx_description
1 polymer ?
#
loop_
_entity_poly.entity_id
_entity_poly.type
_entity_poly.pdbx_seq_one_letter_code
_entity_poly.pdbx_strand_id
1 'polypeptide(L)'
;MSNFNWKVGSSNYQILRTGCFPYMKYHCSKRKYEDLETSDKFMRIIKIVNLGIPCLLYGLAATQLIKHKEIVHTNKGPVTIYFLLPEHKGSQY
;
A
#
# COMPACT_ATOMS: atom_id res chain seq x y z
N MET A 1 2.15 12.28 -1.09
CA MET A 1 2.53 11.35 -2.17
C MET A 1 1.92 9.98 -1.91
N SER A 2 1.04 9.58 -2.81
CA SER A 2 0.34 8.29 -2.85
C SER A 2 1.06 7.30 -3.76
N ASN A 3 1.62 7.74 -4.89
CA ASN A 3 2.33 6.89 -5.84
C ASN A 3 3.77 7.39 -6.05
N PHE A 4 4.79 6.57 -5.77
CA PHE A 4 6.19 6.98 -5.87
C PHE A 4 7.17 5.82 -6.08
N ASN A 5 8.35 6.13 -6.60
CA ASN A 5 9.46 5.19 -6.73
C ASN A 5 10.27 5.13 -5.42
N TRP A 6 10.58 3.91 -4.99
CA TRP A 6 11.44 3.63 -3.85
C TRP A 6 12.62 2.76 -4.29
N LYS A 7 13.82 3.36 -4.32
CA LYS A 7 15.05 2.66 -4.67
C LYS A 7 15.61 1.93 -3.46
N VAL A 8 15.79 0.61 -3.58
CA VAL A 8 16.39 -0.26 -2.56
C VAL A 8 17.52 -1.05 -3.20
N GLY A 9 18.76 -0.69 -2.87
CA GLY A 9 19.96 -1.24 -3.51
C GLY A 9 19.98 -0.97 -5.02
N SER A 10 20.07 -2.04 -5.82
CA SER A 10 20.03 -1.99 -7.28
C SER A 10 18.60 -2.05 -7.86
N SER A 11 17.60 -2.33 -7.03
CA SER A 11 16.21 -2.51 -7.47
C SER A 11 15.37 -1.26 -7.19
N ASN A 12 14.35 -1.06 -8.01
CA ASN A 12 13.35 -0.02 -7.82
C ASN A 12 11.98 -0.66 -7.56
N TYR A 13 11.28 -0.12 -6.57
CA TYR A 13 9.94 -0.54 -6.17
C TYR A 13 8.98 0.62 -6.37
N GLN A 14 7.90 0.40 -7.11
CA GLN A 14 6.81 1.35 -7.19
C GLN A 14 5.88 1.11 -6.00
N ILE A 15 5.67 2.16 -5.20
CA ILE A 15 4.83 2.14 -4.00
C ILE A 15 3.58 2.97 -4.28
N LEU A 16 2.43 2.32 -4.25
CA LEU A 16 1.12 2.97 -4.27
C LEU A 16 0.45 2.76 -2.92
N ARG A 17 0.25 3.84 -2.16
CA ARG A 17 -0.42 3.83 -0.86
C ARG A 17 -1.68 4.70 -0.83
N THR A 18 -2.66 4.25 -0.05
CA THR A 18 -3.88 5.00 0.22
C THR A 18 -4.33 4.83 1.66
N GLY A 19 -5.01 5.86 2.18
CA GLY A 19 -5.63 5.81 3.50
C GLY A 19 -6.76 4.77 3.52
N CYS A 20 -6.89 4.09 4.65
CA CYS A 20 -7.84 2.99 4.87
C CYS A 20 -8.13 2.88 6.39
N PHE A 21 -8.53 3.98 7.04
CA PHE A 21 -8.51 4.13 8.51
C PHE A 21 -9.26 2.98 9.23
N PRO A 22 -8.64 2.32 10.24
CA PRO A 22 -7.40 2.68 10.95
C PRO A 22 -6.10 2.21 10.28
N TYR A 23 -6.18 1.59 9.11
CA TYR A 23 -5.06 1.02 8.38
C TYR A 23 -4.56 1.93 7.24
N MET A 24 -3.45 1.51 6.62
CA MET A 24 -2.96 2.07 5.37
C MET A 24 -2.81 0.93 4.36
N LYS A 25 -3.57 0.99 3.27
CA LYS A 25 -3.41 0.04 2.17
C LYS A 25 -2.22 0.48 1.34
N TYR A 26 -1.32 -0.45 1.05
CA TYR A 26 -0.21 -0.22 0.15
C TYR A 26 -0.08 -1.35 -0.86
N HIS A 27 0.49 -1.02 -2.01
CA HIS A 27 0.90 -1.95 -3.03
C HIS A 27 2.37 -1.68 -3.33
N CYS A 28 3.16 -2.73 -3.32
CA CYS A 28 4.59 -2.69 -3.60
C CYS A 28 4.85 -3.61 -4.79
N SER A 29 5.47 -3.09 -5.85
CA SER A 29 5.82 -3.87 -7.04
C SER A 29 7.23 -3.51 -7.51
N LYS A 30 8.06 -4.52 -7.76
CA LYS A 30 9.40 -4.32 -8.35
C LYS A 30 9.26 -3.94 -9.82
N ARG A 31 9.68 -2.74 -10.19
CA ARG A 31 9.54 -2.18 -11.55
C ARG A 31 10.68 -1.22 -11.88
N LYS A 32 10.92 -0.99 -13.18
CA LYS A 32 11.86 0.05 -13.62
C LYS A 32 11.40 1.43 -13.14
N TYR A 33 12.34 2.36 -13.05
CA TYR A 33 12.03 3.75 -12.72
C TYR A 33 11.10 4.34 -13.79
N GLU A 34 10.05 5.02 -13.35
CA GLU A 34 9.04 5.62 -14.20
C GLU A 34 8.60 6.95 -13.60
N ASP A 35 8.23 7.93 -14.42
CA ASP A 35 7.60 9.14 -13.90
C ASP A 35 6.16 8.85 -13.47
N LEU A 36 5.90 8.96 -12.17
CA LEU A 36 4.61 8.67 -11.55
C LEU A 36 3.83 9.94 -11.18
N GLU A 37 4.31 11.14 -11.55
CA GLU A 37 3.70 12.41 -11.11
C GLU A 37 2.25 12.55 -11.58
N THR A 38 1.97 12.21 -12.84
CA THR A 38 0.61 12.24 -13.40
C THR A 38 -0.32 11.26 -12.68
N SER A 39 0.18 10.05 -12.39
CA SER A 39 -0.56 9.03 -11.67
C SER A 39 -0.84 9.47 -10.21
N ASP A 40 0.15 10.06 -9.53
CA ASP A 40 -0.03 10.57 -8.16
C ASP A 40 -1.08 11.68 -8.10
N LYS A 41 -1.03 12.64 -9.04
CA LYS A 41 -2.01 13.73 -9.15
C LYS A 41 -3.41 13.18 -9.41
N PHE A 42 -3.56 12.26 -10.36
CA PHE A 42 -4.84 11.64 -10.68
C PHE A 42 -5.44 10.92 -9.46
N MET A 43 -4.65 10.08 -8.79
CA MET A 43 -5.08 9.37 -7.58
C MET A 43 -5.45 10.33 -6.44
N ARG A 44 -4.75 11.46 -6.31
CA ARG A 44 -5.09 12.51 -5.33
C ARG A 44 -6.40 13.21 -5.67
N ILE A 45 -6.61 13.55 -6.95
CA ILE A 45 -7.85 14.20 -7.42
C ILE A 45 -9.05 13.30 -7.14
N ILE A 46 -8.98 12.01 -7.48
CA ILE A 46 -10.07 11.05 -7.22
C ILE A 46 -10.43 11.01 -5.72
N LYS A 47 -9.43 10.99 -4.84
CA LYS A 47 -9.68 10.96 -3.39
C LYS A 47 -10.43 12.22 -2.93
N ILE A 48 -10.08 13.38 -3.47
CA ILE A 48 -10.73 14.66 -3.14
C ILE A 48 -12.16 14.69 -3.69
N VAL A 49 -12.35 14.34 -4.96
CA VAL A 49 -13.68 14.31 -5.61
C VAL A 49 -14.64 13.39 -4.85
N ASN A 50 -14.15 12.26 -4.36
CA ASN A 50 -14.95 11.31 -3.59
C ASN A 50 -14.99 11.60 -2.08
N LEU A 51 -14.51 12.78 -1.63
CA LEU A 51 -14.47 13.20 -0.22
C LEU A 51 -13.84 12.16 0.73
N GLY A 52 -12.92 11.33 0.23
CA GLY A 52 -12.34 10.23 0.99
C GLY A 52 -13.31 9.12 1.42
N ILE A 53 -14.57 9.12 0.96
CA ILE A 53 -15.59 8.10 1.31
C ILE A 53 -15.08 6.68 1.01
N PRO A 54 -14.48 6.40 -0.18
CA PRO A 54 -13.91 5.07 -0.42
C PRO A 54 -12.84 4.70 0.61
N CYS A 55 -11.97 5.64 1.00
CA CYS A 55 -10.91 5.37 1.97
C CYS A 55 -11.48 4.97 3.35
N LEU A 56 -12.59 5.59 3.77
CA LEU A 56 -13.27 5.23 5.01
C LEU A 56 -13.95 3.86 4.91
N LEU A 57 -14.70 3.60 3.83
CA LEU A 57 -15.40 2.33 3.63
C LEU A 57 -14.43 1.14 3.54
N TYR A 58 -13.31 1.31 2.83
CA TYR A 58 -12.27 0.28 2.79
C TYR A 58 -11.69 0.01 4.18
N GLY A 59 -11.50 1.04 4.99
CA GLY A 59 -11.00 0.90 6.36
C GLY A 59 -11.95 0.14 7.27
N LEU A 60 -13.24 0.50 7.24
CA LEU A 60 -14.30 -0.20 7.97
C LEU A 60 -14.45 -1.65 7.50
N ALA A 61 -14.37 -1.91 6.20
CA ALA A 61 -14.41 -3.28 5.69
C ALA A 61 -13.18 -4.07 6.15
N ALA A 62 -12.00 -3.44 6.15
CA ALA A 62 -10.76 -4.11 6.56
C ALA A 62 -10.79 -4.54 8.03
N THR A 63 -11.37 -3.77 8.95
CA THR A 63 -11.44 -4.17 10.37
C THR A 63 -12.20 -5.47 10.57
N GLN A 64 -13.18 -5.78 9.72
CA GLN A 64 -13.97 -7.01 9.79
C GLN A 64 -13.37 -8.15 8.96
N LEU A 65 -12.74 -7.83 7.83
CA LEU A 65 -12.33 -8.83 6.84
C LEU A 65 -10.90 -9.33 7.00
N ILE A 66 -10.01 -8.60 7.66
CA ILE A 66 -8.62 -9.04 7.87
C ILE A 66 -8.58 -10.35 8.67
N LYS A 67 -8.00 -11.40 8.08
CA LYS A 67 -7.88 -12.73 8.70
C LYS A 67 -6.46 -13.07 9.14
N HIS A 68 -5.46 -12.49 8.48
CA HIS A 68 -4.06 -12.86 8.67
C HIS A 68 -3.23 -11.65 9.11
N LYS A 69 -2.29 -11.88 10.02
CA LYS A 69 -1.37 -10.88 10.55
C LYS A 69 0.03 -11.48 10.55
N GLU A 70 1.00 -10.77 10.00
CA GLU A 70 2.40 -11.15 10.07
C GLU A 70 3.21 -10.04 10.75
N ILE A 71 4.16 -10.41 11.60
CA ILE A 71 5.02 -9.45 12.30
C ILE A 71 6.38 -9.46 11.62
N VAL A 72 6.75 -8.33 11.03
CA VAL A 72 8.07 -8.11 10.44
C VAL A 72 8.93 -7.35 11.43
N HIS A 73 10.06 -7.93 11.80
CA HIS A 73 11.04 -7.28 12.67
C HIS A 73 11.91 -6.34 11.84
N THR A 74 11.84 -5.05 12.16
CA THR A 74 12.69 -4.03 11.52
C THR A 74 13.67 -3.47 12.54
N ASN A 75 14.71 -2.78 12.07
CA ASN A 75 15.67 -2.08 12.94
C ASN A 75 15.01 -1.01 13.84
N LYS A 76 13.77 -0.60 13.53
CA LYS A 76 12.98 0.37 14.31
C LYS A 76 11.91 -0.30 15.17
N GLY A 77 11.93 -1.62 15.29
CA GLY A 77 10.94 -2.40 16.04
C GLY A 77 10.04 -3.26 15.15
N PRO A 78 9.17 -4.06 15.78
CA PRO A 78 8.23 -4.93 15.07
C PRO A 78 7.14 -4.11 14.37
N VAL A 79 6.84 -4.46 13.13
CA VAL A 79 5.76 -3.88 12.32
C VAL A 79 4.79 -4.99 11.95
N THR A 80 3.52 -4.81 12.29
CA THR A 80 2.46 -5.78 11.94
C THR A 80 1.90 -5.45 10.56
N ILE A 81 1.98 -6.42 9.66
CA ILE A 81 1.36 -6.38 8.34
C ILE A 81 0.06 -7.18 8.39
N TYR A 82 -1.01 -6.58 7.88
CA TYR A 82 -2.34 -7.16 7.89
C TYR A 82 -2.74 -7.60 6.49
N PHE A 83 -3.20 -8.85 6.39
CA PHE A 83 -3.56 -9.48 5.13
C PHE A 83 -5.01 -9.94 5.16
N LEU A 84 -5.73 -9.61 4.08
CA LEU A 84 -7.07 -10.12 3.83
C LEU A 84 -7.02 -11.62 3.48
N LEU A 85 -6.09 -11.98 2.60
CA LEU A 85 -5.79 -13.34 2.17
C LEU A 85 -4.32 -13.63 2.48
N PRO A 86 -3.97 -14.87 2.89
CA PRO A 86 -2.58 -15.20 3.19
C PRO A 86 -1.72 -14.97 1.96
N GLU A 87 -0.58 -14.29 2.14
CA GLU A 87 0.34 -14.00 1.05
C GLU A 87 1.00 -15.30 0.56
N HIS A 88 0.96 -15.53 -0.75
CA HIS A 88 1.62 -16.68 -1.35
C HIS A 88 3.12 -16.41 -1.46
N LYS A 89 3.92 -17.06 -0.60
CA LYS A 89 5.39 -16.86 -0.52
C LYS A 89 6.17 -17.38 -1.72
N GLY A 90 5.50 -18.02 -2.67
CA GLY A 90 6.09 -18.58 -3.90
C GLY A 90 6.04 -17.65 -5.12
N SER A 91 5.87 -16.34 -4.97
CA SER A 91 5.98 -15.42 -6.12
C SER A 91 7.40 -15.50 -6.68
N GLN A 92 7.51 -15.86 -7.96
CA GLN A 92 8.78 -15.97 -8.70
C GLN A 92 9.38 -14.60 -9.06
N TYR A 93 8.69 -13.51 -8.73
CA TYR A 93 9.05 -12.13 -9.06
C TYR A 93 8.69 -11.17 -7.95
#